data_AF-W1YFN7-F1
#
_entry.id   AF-W1YFN7-F1
#
_cell.length_a   1.000
_cell.length_b   1.000
_cell.length_c   1.000
_cell.angle_alpha   90.00
_cell.angle_beta   90.00
_cell.angle_gamma   90.00
#
_symmetry.space_group_name_H-M   'P 1'
#
loop_
_entity.id
_entity.type
_entity.pdbx_description
1 polymer ?
#
loop_
_entity_poly.entity_id
_entity_poly.type
_entity_poly.pdbx_seq_one_letter_code
_entity_poly.pdbx_strand_id
1 'polypeptide(L)'
;TGTLTKAEPEFEQIIPFNGHDADEMLKLAACIEEHFPHSMAKAIVRAAKDHDLPHKEMHSDVEYVVAHGIASKVGRYRVRIGSAHYIFDDEKTKIPA
;
A
#
# COMPACT_ATOMS: atom_id res chain seq x y z
N THR A 1 15.28 13.20 2.43
CA THR A 1 15.94 14.47 2.84
C THR A 1 16.50 15.16 1.60
N GLY A 2 16.85 16.44 1.59
CA GLY A 2 16.96 17.25 0.34
C GLY A 2 18.35 17.75 -0.08
N THR A 3 19.43 17.37 0.61
CA THR A 3 20.79 17.86 0.30
C THR A 3 21.59 16.85 -0.53
N LEU A 4 21.72 15.61 -0.04
CA LEU A 4 22.36 14.50 -0.78
C LEU A 4 21.33 13.57 -1.42
N THR A 5 20.11 13.53 -0.89
CA THR A 5 19.01 12.72 -1.39
C THR A 5 17.89 13.63 -1.89
N LYS A 6 16.91 13.04 -2.57
CA LYS A 6 15.64 13.72 -2.84
C LYS A 6 14.77 13.66 -1.59
N ALA A 7 14.06 14.74 -1.28
CA ALA A 7 13.18 14.80 -0.12
C ALA A 7 11.83 14.08 -0.33
N GLU A 8 11.82 13.08 -1.19
CA GLU A 8 10.64 12.37 -1.67
C GLU A 8 10.94 10.88 -1.66
N PRO A 9 10.06 10.03 -1.08
CA PRO A 9 10.21 8.59 -1.18
C PRO A 9 10.03 8.15 -2.63
N GLU A 10 10.86 7.20 -3.05
CA GLU A 10 10.79 6.57 -4.36
C GLU A 10 10.47 5.09 -4.17
N PHE A 11 9.65 4.56 -5.06
CA PHE A 11 9.31 3.15 -5.05
C PHE A 11 10.51 2.32 -5.52
N GLU A 12 10.83 1.25 -4.79
CA GLU A 12 12.00 0.42 -5.07
C GLU A 12 11.61 -1.00 -5.52
N GLN A 13 10.78 -1.70 -4.74
CA GLN A 13 10.45 -3.11 -5.00
C GLN A 13 9.15 -3.55 -4.34
N ILE A 14 8.62 -4.69 -4.80
CA ILE A 14 7.47 -5.40 -4.22
C ILE A 14 7.92 -6.82 -3.91
N ILE A 15 7.64 -7.27 -2.69
CA ILE A 15 7.93 -8.63 -2.26
C ILE A 15 6.58 -9.30 -1.93
N PRO A 16 5.95 -9.98 -2.89
CA PRO A 16 4.69 -10.67 -2.64
C PRO A 16 4.94 -11.98 -1.86
N PHE A 17 3.96 -12.36 -1.05
CA PHE A 17 3.95 -13.65 -0.34
C PHE A 17 2.99 -14.63 -1.02
N ASN A 18 3.08 -15.92 -0.68
CA ASN A 18 2.16 -16.99 -1.14
C ASN A 18 2.01 -17.10 -2.67
N GLY A 19 3.01 -16.69 -3.44
CA GLY A 19 2.95 -16.71 -4.91
C GLY A 19 1.94 -15.72 -5.49
N HIS A 20 1.54 -14.70 -4.72
CA HIS A 20 0.77 -13.58 -5.28
C HIS A 20 1.57 -12.84 -6.34
N ASP A 21 0.88 -12.33 -7.35
CA ASP A 21 1.49 -11.54 -8.39
C ASP A 21 1.86 -10.14 -7.86
N ALA A 22 3.08 -9.69 -8.19
CA ALA A 22 3.60 -8.42 -7.69
C ALA A 22 2.78 -7.23 -8.22
N ASP A 23 2.43 -7.24 -9.50
CA ASP A 23 1.68 -6.17 -10.13
C ASP A 23 0.24 -6.10 -9.59
N GLU A 24 -0.39 -7.25 -9.31
CA GLU A 24 -1.67 -7.29 -8.61
C GLU A 24 -1.60 -6.68 -7.21
N MET A 25 -0.52 -6.94 -6.46
CA MET A 25 -0.33 -6.35 -5.13
C MET A 25 -0.10 -4.83 -5.19
N LEU A 26 0.69 -4.35 -6.15
CA LEU A 26 0.91 -2.92 -6.37
C LEU A 26 -0.39 -2.22 -6.79
N LYS A 27 -1.15 -2.83 -7.70
CA LYS A 27 -2.44 -2.32 -8.13
C LYS A 27 -3.43 -2.19 -6.96
N LEU A 28 -3.46 -3.19 -6.08
CA LEU A 28 -4.30 -3.17 -4.88
C LEU A 28 -3.87 -2.06 -3.91
N ALA A 29 -2.57 -1.92 -3.67
CA ALA A 29 -2.02 -0.89 -2.79
C ALA A 29 -2.33 0.51 -3.33
N ALA A 30 -2.04 0.77 -4.61
CA ALA A 30 -2.33 2.04 -5.27
C ALA A 30 -3.82 2.39 -5.24
N CYS A 31 -4.70 1.41 -5.44
CA CYS A 31 -6.15 1.61 -5.37
C CYS A 31 -6.60 2.14 -4.01
N ILE A 32 -6.01 1.69 -2.90
CA ILE A 32 -6.38 2.14 -1.54
C ILE A 32 -5.68 3.46 -1.19
N GLU A 33 -4.43 3.61 -1.59
CA GLU A 33 -3.58 4.76 -1.26
C GLU A 33 -3.94 6.03 -2.07
N GLU A 34 -4.61 5.90 -3.22
CA GLU A 34 -5.06 7.06 -4.02
C GLU A 34 -5.95 8.03 -3.22
N HIS A 35 -6.67 7.53 -2.21
CA HIS A 35 -7.56 8.32 -1.36
C HIS A 35 -6.82 9.05 -0.22
N PHE A 36 -5.50 8.84 -0.06
CA PHE A 36 -4.70 9.41 1.01
C PHE A 36 -3.52 10.24 0.47
N PRO A 37 -3.52 11.58 0.65
CA PRO A 37 -2.54 12.44 0.00
C PRO A 37 -1.19 12.55 0.75
N HIS A 38 -0.65 11.45 1.31
CA HIS A 38 0.68 11.45 1.96
C HIS A 38 1.81 11.07 0.99
N SER A 39 3.06 11.36 1.38
CA SER A 39 4.24 11.16 0.53
C SER A 39 4.42 9.70 0.11
N MET A 40 4.17 8.74 1.01
CA MET A 40 4.25 7.30 0.70
C MET A 40 3.18 6.85 -0.31
N ALA A 41 1.93 7.30 -0.15
CA ALA A 41 0.84 7.00 -1.06
C ALA A 41 1.16 7.47 -2.48
N LYS A 42 1.67 8.71 -2.60
CA LYS A 42 2.08 9.28 -3.88
C LYS A 42 3.15 8.44 -4.57
N ALA A 43 4.12 7.90 -3.82
CA ALA A 43 5.13 7.01 -4.38
C ALA A 43 4.53 5.70 -4.92
N ILE A 44 3.57 5.12 -4.19
CA ILE A 44 2.89 3.88 -4.59
C ILE A 44 1.99 4.11 -5.81
N VAL A 45 1.15 5.15 -5.80
CA VAL A 45 0.24 5.49 -6.91
C VAL A 45 1.04 5.83 -8.17
N ARG A 46 2.17 6.53 -8.02
CA ARG A 46 3.09 6.80 -9.12
C ARG A 46 3.70 5.50 -9.68
N ALA A 47 4.17 4.60 -8.81
CA ALA A 47 4.71 3.32 -9.25
C ALA A 47 3.69 2.49 -10.04
N ALA A 48 2.42 2.44 -9.59
CA ALA A 48 1.37 1.77 -10.36
C ALA A 48 1.15 2.40 -11.74
N LYS A 49 1.27 3.73 -11.84
CA LYS A 49 1.22 4.44 -13.13
C LYS A 49 2.41 4.12 -14.02
N ASP A 50 3.62 4.12 -13.46
CA ASP A 50 4.87 3.86 -14.18
C ASP A 50 4.95 2.39 -14.67
N HIS A 51 4.24 1.48 -14.01
CA HIS A 51 4.09 0.07 -14.41
C HIS A 51 2.90 -0.19 -15.34
N ASP A 52 2.20 0.85 -15.84
CA ASP A 52 1.00 0.72 -16.68
C ASP A 52 -0.11 -0.15 -16.03
N LEU A 53 -0.28 -0.04 -14.71
CA LEU A 53 -1.27 -0.79 -13.94
C LEU A 53 -2.51 0.07 -13.65
N PRO A 54 -3.53 0.06 -14.54
CA PRO A 54 -4.76 0.79 -14.29
C PRO A 54 -5.49 0.18 -13.09
N HIS A 55 -5.59 0.96 -12.03
CA HIS A 55 -6.37 0.67 -10.83
C HIS A 55 -7.64 1.53 -10.86
N LYS A 56 -8.76 0.95 -11.26
CA LYS A 56 -10.07 1.56 -11.01
C LYS A 56 -10.41 1.38 -9.52
N GLU A 57 -11.25 2.24 -8.95
CA GLU A 57 -11.76 2.06 -7.58
C GLU A 57 -12.37 0.66 -7.42
N MET A 58 -11.68 -0.21 -6.67
CA MET A 58 -12.07 -1.60 -6.39
C MET A 58 -12.46 -1.82 -4.92
N HIS A 59 -12.31 -0.81 -4.06
CA HIS A 59 -12.65 -0.88 -2.64
C HIS A 59 -13.98 -0.20 -2.35
N SER A 60 -14.69 -0.65 -1.32
CA SER A 60 -16.00 -0.10 -0.94
C SER A 60 -15.88 0.97 0.13
N ASP A 61 -15.42 0.58 1.32
CA ASP A 61 -15.29 1.45 2.48
C ASP A 61 -13.83 1.50 2.93
N VAL A 62 -13.34 2.71 3.19
CA VAL A 62 -11.97 2.96 3.65
C VAL A 62 -12.02 3.49 5.08
N GLU A 63 -11.41 2.75 6.00
CA GLU A 63 -11.29 3.10 7.41
C GLU A 63 -9.88 3.62 7.70
N TYR A 64 -9.78 4.86 8.15
CA TYR A 64 -8.52 5.42 8.62
C TYR A 64 -8.22 4.95 10.04
N VAL A 65 -7.11 4.23 10.23
CA VAL A 65 -6.65 3.82 11.55
C VAL A 65 -5.62 4.83 12.03
N VAL A 66 -6.09 5.77 12.87
CA VAL A 66 -5.33 6.93 13.32
C VAL A 66 -3.92 6.53 13.80
N ALA A 67 -2.92 7.21 13.25
CA ALA A 67 -1.50 7.15 13.58
C ALA A 67 -0.73 5.88 13.16
N HIS A 68 -1.34 4.91 12.46
CA HIS A 68 -0.70 3.60 12.24
C HIS A 68 -0.80 3.06 10.80
N GLY A 69 -1.90 3.34 10.09
CA GLY A 69 -2.10 2.88 8.73
C GLY A 69 -3.53 3.09 8.22
N ILE A 70 -3.85 2.35 7.16
CA ILE A 70 -5.14 2.36 6.46
C ILE A 70 -5.70 0.93 6.49
N ALA A 71 -6.98 0.79 6.79
CA ALA A 71 -7.71 -0.46 6.60
C ALA A 71 -8.84 -0.22 5.59
N SER A 72 -9.06 -1.16 4.69
CA SER A 72 -10.15 -1.07 3.72
C SER A 72 -10.69 -2.44 3.39
N LYS A 73 -11.83 -2.48 2.70
CA LYS A 73 -12.44 -3.71 2.21
C LYS A 73 -12.40 -3.73 0.68
N VAL A 74 -11.80 -4.77 0.13
CA VAL A 74 -11.76 -5.03 -1.31
C VAL A 74 -12.49 -6.33 -1.60
N GLY A 75 -13.69 -6.22 -2.16
CA GLY A 75 -14.62 -7.34 -2.30
C GLY A 75 -14.96 -7.98 -0.95
N ARG A 76 -14.53 -9.23 -0.74
CA ARG A 76 -14.72 -9.97 0.52
C ARG A 76 -13.54 -9.87 1.50
N TYR A 77 -12.43 -9.29 1.07
CA TYR A 77 -11.19 -9.28 1.83
C TYR A 77 -11.05 -7.96 2.61
N ARG A 78 -10.57 -8.07 3.86
CA ARG A 78 -10.09 -6.93 4.62
C ARG A 78 -8.62 -6.74 4.30
N VAL A 79 -8.26 -5.57 3.79
CA VAL A 79 -6.91 -5.19 3.39
C VAL A 79 -6.40 -4.11 4.35
N ARG A 80 -5.13 -4.17 4.71
CA ARG A 80 -4.50 -3.20 5.61
C ARG A 80 -3.14 -2.81 5.07
N ILE A 81 -2.83 -1.52 5.10
CA ILE A 81 -1.56 -0.94 4.65
C ILE A 81 -1.03 -0.05 5.76
N GLY A 82 0.25 -0.18 6.12
CA GLY A 82 0.83 0.66 7.17
C GLY A 82 2.22 0.19 7.59
N SER A 83 2.67 0.75 8.72
CA SER A 83 3.99 0.42 9.27
C SER A 83 4.09 -1.05 9.71
N ALA A 84 5.32 -1.56 9.79
CA ALA A 84 5.59 -2.90 10.32
C ALA A 84 5.00 -3.10 11.73
N HIS A 85 5.11 -2.09 12.58
CA HIS A 85 4.52 -2.10 13.93
C HIS A 85 3.01 -2.31 13.87
N TYR A 86 2.31 -1.54 13.04
CA TYR A 86 0.86 -1.70 12.87
C TYR A 86 0.47 -3.10 12.39
N ILE A 87 1.15 -3.61 11.35
CA ILE A 87 0.77 -4.88 10.73
C ILE A 87 1.11 -6.10 11.60
N PHE A 88 2.28 -6.10 12.25
CA PHE A 88 2.80 -7.26 12.97
C PHE A 88 2.54 -7.19 14.48
N ASP A 89 2.64 -6.02 15.09
CA ASP A 89 2.48 -5.87 16.54
C ASP A 89 1.02 -5.61 16.92
N ASP A 90 0.32 -4.69 16.24
CA ASP A 90 -1.08 -4.37 16.59
C ASP A 90 -2.04 -5.40 16.01
N GLU A 91 -1.95 -5.66 14.70
CA GLU A 91 -2.87 -6.56 13.99
C GLU A 91 -2.49 -8.04 14.11
N LYS A 92 -1.34 -8.36 14.72
CA LYS A 92 -0.82 -9.73 14.93
C LYS A 92 -0.75 -10.57 13.64
N THR A 93 -0.55 -9.91 12.49
CA THR A 93 -0.38 -10.59 11.21
C THR A 93 0.93 -11.38 11.22
N LYS A 94 0.96 -12.55 10.58
CA LYS A 94 2.18 -13.34 10.44
C LYS A 94 2.59 -13.39 8.97
N ILE A 95 3.89 -13.30 8.72
CA ILE A 95 4.44 -13.57 7.40
C ILE A 95 4.18 -15.05 7.09
N PRO A 96 3.54 -15.39 5.95
CA PRO A 96 3.35 -16.77 5.54
C PRO A 96 4.69 -17.49 5.38
N ALA A 97 4.72 -18.80 5.68
CA ALA A 97 5.90 -19.65 5.57
C ALA A 97 6.24 -20.03 4.12
#